data_AF-A0A426URG3-F1
#
_entry.id   AF-A0A426URG3-F1
#
_cell.length_a   1.000
_cell.length_b   1.000
_cell.length_c   1.000
_cell.angle_alpha   90.00
_cell.angle_beta   90.00
_cell.angle_gamma   90.00
#
_symmetry.space_group_name_H-M   'P 1'
#
loop_
_entity.id
_entity.type
_entity.pdbx_description
1 polymer ?
#
loop_
_entity_poly.entity_id
_entity_poly.type
_entity_poly.pdbx_seq_one_letter_code
_entity_poly.pdbx_strand_id
1 'polypeptide(L)'
;EGVRIVDHAEIFADPSVLPVFNSQAIEAQLHRIPGLSDRYLVLNDDTFFRRPATPSTFFHANGIIRLPFSPAQIGLGRPRAEEAAPSSAGKNVRALLEADFGRFIASKFKHVPHPQIRAVAEELEERYAEEVRATTASRFRAPDNINFATALHHHYALFTGRAVPGAFRLRYIDVTAPTAPERLAELEADRSVDTFCLNDVDTNEENAARVDALVRGFLERMFPFPSPWEQS
;
A
#
# COMPACT_ATOMS: atom_id res chain seq x y z
N GLU A 1 -1.36 -11.15 23.78
CA GLU A 1 -1.16 -9.96 22.93
C GLU A 1 -1.37 -10.36 21.48
N GLY A 2 -2.02 -9.55 20.66
CA GLY A 2 -2.24 -9.91 19.24
C GLY A 2 -2.50 -8.70 18.36
N VAL A 3 -3.33 -7.77 18.81
CA VAL A 3 -3.57 -6.48 18.13
C VAL A 3 -3.22 -5.34 19.08
N ARG A 4 -2.50 -4.34 18.57
CA ARG A 4 -2.24 -3.06 19.22
C ARG A 4 -2.67 -1.96 18.27
N ILE A 5 -3.57 -1.11 18.75
CA ILE A 5 -3.96 0.12 18.03
C ILE A 5 -2.87 1.16 18.32
N VAL A 6 -2.37 1.81 17.27
CA VAL A 6 -1.41 2.91 17.36
C VAL A 6 -2.03 4.07 16.61
N ASP A 7 -2.27 5.17 17.31
CA ASP A 7 -2.75 6.39 16.65
C ASP A 7 -1.62 7.00 15.83
N HIS A 8 -1.92 7.50 14.64
CA HIS A 8 -0.89 8.11 13.79
C HIS A 8 -0.23 9.32 14.47
N ALA A 9 -0.93 10.01 15.37
CA ALA A 9 -0.36 11.09 16.18
C ALA A 9 0.82 10.64 17.05
N GLU A 10 0.90 9.35 17.42
CA GLU A 10 2.02 8.80 18.20
C GLU A 10 3.30 8.63 17.37
N ILE A 11 3.19 8.61 16.04
CA ILE A 11 4.31 8.28 15.14
C ILE A 11 4.71 9.41 14.21
N PHE A 12 4.01 10.55 14.22
CA PHE A 12 4.43 11.69 13.40
C PHE A 12 5.69 12.35 13.98
N ALA A 13 6.72 12.48 13.14
CA ALA A 13 7.98 13.14 13.51
C ALA A 13 7.77 14.60 13.95
N ASP A 14 6.83 15.32 13.32
CA ASP A 14 6.40 16.66 13.70
C ASP A 14 4.90 16.65 14.02
N PRO A 15 4.52 16.60 15.31
CA PRO A 15 3.10 16.62 15.70
C PRO A 15 2.36 17.92 15.34
N SER A 16 3.07 19.02 15.01
CA SER A 16 2.43 20.32 14.74
C SER A 16 1.67 20.36 13.42
N VAL A 17 1.94 19.41 12.50
CA VAL A 17 1.25 19.33 11.20
C VAL A 17 -0.10 18.63 11.26
N LEU A 18 -0.40 17.98 12.39
CA LEU A 18 -1.66 17.25 12.60
C LEU A 18 -2.86 18.21 12.72
N PRO A 19 -4.09 17.77 12.34
CA PRO A 19 -4.43 16.44 11.84
C PRO A 19 -4.10 16.27 10.35
N VAL A 20 -3.77 15.02 9.97
CA VAL A 20 -3.51 14.61 8.59
C VAL A 20 -4.38 13.41 8.22
N PHE A 21 -4.99 13.47 7.04
CA PHE A 21 -5.87 12.43 6.48
C PHE A 21 -5.29 11.81 5.19
N ASN A 22 -4.00 12.06 4.95
CA ASN A 22 -3.29 11.62 3.76
C ASN A 22 -2.59 10.29 4.03
N SER A 23 -3.00 9.22 3.37
CA SER A 23 -2.35 7.92 3.56
C SER A 23 -0.86 7.95 3.22
N GLN A 24 -0.42 8.75 2.23
CA GLN A 24 1.00 8.84 1.87
C GLN A 24 1.83 9.47 2.99
N ALA A 25 1.25 10.44 3.70
CA ALA A 25 1.87 11.07 4.86
C ALA A 25 1.97 10.07 6.04
N ILE A 26 0.90 9.33 6.32
CA ILE A 26 0.86 8.33 7.41
C ILE A 26 1.82 7.17 7.10
N GLU A 27 1.80 6.66 5.87
CA GLU A 27 2.68 5.59 5.37
C GLU A 27 4.16 5.96 5.50
N ALA A 28 4.52 7.24 5.34
CA ALA A 28 5.87 7.75 5.52
C ALA A 28 6.34 7.82 6.99
N GLN A 29 5.47 7.53 7.95
CA GLN A 29 5.78 7.57 9.39
C GLN A 29 5.78 6.17 10.04
N LEU A 30 5.31 5.13 9.33
CA LEU A 30 5.08 3.80 9.90
C LEU A 30 6.33 3.16 10.52
N HIS A 31 7.52 3.41 9.97
CA HIS A 31 8.80 2.88 10.50
C HIS A 31 9.12 3.37 11.92
N ARG A 32 8.44 4.42 12.40
CA ARG A 32 8.61 4.97 13.74
C ARG A 32 7.78 4.29 14.81
N ILE A 33 6.87 3.37 14.45
CA ILE A 33 6.05 2.64 15.42
C ILE A 33 6.98 1.96 16.46
N PRO A 34 6.85 2.27 17.77
CA PRO A 34 7.69 1.64 18.79
C PRO A 34 7.52 0.14 18.81
N GLY A 35 8.63 -0.60 18.83
CA GLY A 35 8.65 -2.06 18.80
C GLY A 35 8.33 -2.70 17.44
N LEU A 36 8.21 -1.91 16.36
CA LEU A 36 8.06 -2.46 15.01
C LEU A 36 9.32 -3.23 14.61
N SER A 37 9.11 -4.40 13.98
CA SER A 37 10.20 -5.22 13.47
C SER A 37 10.97 -4.51 12.36
N ASP A 38 12.26 -4.81 12.23
CA ASP A 38 13.10 -4.30 11.13
C ASP A 38 12.57 -4.70 9.74
N ARG A 39 11.77 -5.77 9.68
CA ARG A 39 11.06 -6.22 8.48
C ARG A 39 9.59 -6.33 8.80
N TYR A 40 8.79 -5.53 8.12
CA TYR A 40 7.36 -5.43 8.38
C TYR A 40 6.57 -5.40 7.06
N LEU A 41 5.26 -5.58 7.17
CA LEU A 41 4.34 -5.47 6.05
C LEU A 41 3.48 -4.22 6.25
N VAL A 42 3.27 -3.46 5.18
CA VAL A 42 2.28 -2.39 5.11
C VAL A 42 1.08 -2.90 4.33
N LEU A 43 -0.10 -2.83 4.93
CA LEU A 43 -1.36 -3.24 4.32
C LEU A 43 -2.36 -2.11 4.51
N ASN A 44 -3.12 -1.82 3.47
CA ASN A 44 -4.27 -0.92 3.56
C ASN A 44 -5.50 -1.70 4.03
N ASP A 45 -6.57 -0.98 4.36
CA ASP A 45 -7.85 -1.47 4.88
C ASP A 45 -8.63 -2.35 3.89
N ASP A 46 -8.33 -2.24 2.59
CA ASP A 46 -8.95 -2.99 1.50
C ASP A 46 -8.21 -4.29 1.10
N THR A 47 -7.11 -4.63 1.79
CA THR A 47 -6.19 -5.71 1.40
C THR A 47 -6.32 -6.94 2.30
N PHE A 48 -6.59 -8.09 1.70
CA PHE A 48 -6.87 -9.35 2.42
C PHE A 48 -5.91 -10.47 2.03
N PHE A 49 -5.56 -11.32 3.00
CA PHE A 49 -4.89 -12.60 2.75
C PHE A 49 -5.91 -13.65 2.33
N ARG A 50 -5.71 -14.28 1.16
CA ARG A 50 -6.58 -15.38 0.70
C ARG A 50 -6.15 -16.74 1.23
N ARG A 51 -4.84 -16.92 1.37
CA ARG A 51 -4.18 -18.14 1.84
C ARG A 51 -3.19 -17.80 2.95
N PRO A 52 -2.82 -18.77 3.80
CA PRO A 52 -1.80 -18.56 4.82
C PRO A 52 -0.52 -17.98 4.20
N ALA A 53 -0.03 -16.91 4.80
CA ALA A 53 1.23 -16.28 4.41
C ALA A 53 2.28 -16.50 5.50
N THR A 54 3.52 -16.61 5.07
CA THR A 54 4.71 -16.74 5.91
C THR A 54 5.67 -15.60 5.60
N PRO A 55 6.66 -15.31 6.46
CA PRO A 55 7.71 -14.35 6.12
C PRO A 55 8.39 -14.65 4.78
N SER A 56 8.56 -15.93 4.42
CA SER A 56 9.12 -16.35 3.13
C SER A 56 8.28 -15.99 1.89
N THR A 57 7.01 -15.62 2.10
CA THR A 57 6.16 -15.06 1.04
C THR A 57 6.67 -13.69 0.60
N PHE A 58 7.26 -12.92 1.51
CA PHE A 58 7.61 -11.52 1.29
C PHE A 58 9.11 -11.25 1.31
N PHE A 59 9.88 -12.09 1.99
CA PHE A 59 11.32 -11.97 2.14
C PHE A 59 12.01 -13.28 1.77
N HIS A 60 13.13 -13.20 1.07
CA HIS A 60 14.04 -14.33 0.96
C HIS A 60 14.72 -14.62 2.31
N ALA A 61 15.30 -15.81 2.47
CA ALA A 61 15.93 -16.23 3.72
C ALA A 61 17.09 -15.31 4.17
N ASN A 62 17.72 -14.60 3.24
CA ASN A 62 18.75 -13.59 3.51
C ASN A 62 18.19 -12.18 3.80
N GLY A 63 16.86 -12.04 3.89
CA GLY A 63 16.18 -10.78 4.20
C GLY A 63 15.94 -9.85 3.01
N ILE A 64 16.27 -10.27 1.78
CA ILE A 64 15.94 -9.51 0.55
C ILE A 64 14.43 -9.52 0.32
N ILE A 65 13.88 -8.36 -0.02
CA ILE A 65 12.45 -8.19 -0.31
C ILE A 65 12.07 -8.86 -1.64
N ARG A 66 10.89 -9.49 -1.68
CA ARG A 66 10.23 -9.95 -2.91
C ARG A 66 9.21 -8.90 -3.36
N LEU A 67 9.51 -8.18 -4.44
CA LEU A 67 8.69 -7.06 -4.91
C LEU A 67 7.51 -7.49 -5.77
N PRO A 68 6.29 -7.02 -5.48
CA PRO A 68 5.10 -7.40 -6.22
C PRO A 68 4.89 -6.51 -7.45
N PHE A 69 5.73 -6.62 -8.48
CA PHE A 69 5.57 -5.81 -9.69
C PHE A 69 4.20 -5.98 -10.36
N SER A 70 3.63 -4.86 -10.82
CA SER A 70 2.37 -4.79 -11.56
C SER A 70 2.64 -4.58 -13.05
N PRO A 71 1.82 -5.14 -13.94
CA PRO A 71 1.83 -4.74 -15.35
C PRO A 71 1.45 -3.27 -15.54
N ALA A 72 0.72 -2.66 -14.59
CA ALA A 72 0.36 -1.25 -14.64
C ALA A 72 1.60 -0.36 -14.58
N GLN A 73 1.58 0.72 -15.35
CA GLN A 73 2.71 1.65 -15.48
C GLN A 73 2.40 3.01 -14.84
N ILE A 74 3.42 3.69 -14.38
CA ILE A 74 3.40 5.10 -13.99
C ILE A 74 3.31 5.91 -15.29
N GLY A 75 2.31 6.77 -15.41
CA GLY A 75 2.07 7.58 -16.61
C GLY A 75 3.31 8.39 -17.04
N LEU A 76 3.46 8.60 -18.35
CA LEU A 76 4.59 9.36 -18.90
C LEU A 76 4.43 10.87 -18.66
N GLY A 77 5.56 11.58 -18.73
CA GLY A 77 5.60 13.04 -18.56
C GLY A 77 5.52 13.51 -17.11
N ARG A 78 5.44 14.83 -16.94
CA ARG A 78 5.33 15.48 -15.63
C ARG A 78 3.94 15.27 -15.00
N PRO A 79 3.82 15.40 -13.67
CA PRO A 79 2.52 15.46 -13.02
C PRO A 79 1.63 16.56 -13.62
N ARG A 80 0.33 16.32 -13.71
CA ARG A 80 -0.67 17.28 -14.17
C ARG A 80 -1.64 17.57 -13.03
N ALA A 81 -2.17 18.79 -12.94
CA ALA A 81 -3.08 19.17 -11.86
C ALA A 81 -4.36 18.32 -11.81
N GLU A 82 -4.82 17.82 -12.97
CA GLU A 82 -6.08 17.08 -13.11
C GLU A 82 -5.93 15.56 -12.93
N GLU A 83 -4.71 15.04 -12.75
CA GLU A 83 -4.53 13.60 -12.61
C GLU A 83 -4.72 13.13 -11.16
N ALA A 84 -5.23 11.90 -10.99
CA ALA A 84 -5.42 11.32 -9.67
C ALA A 84 -4.11 11.34 -8.87
N ALA A 85 -4.17 11.77 -7.61
CA ALA A 85 -2.99 11.96 -6.76
C ALA A 85 -2.02 10.76 -6.70
N PRO A 86 -2.46 9.48 -6.73
CA PRO A 86 -1.53 8.33 -6.80
C PRO A 86 -0.66 8.32 -8.06
N SER A 87 -1.15 8.85 -9.18
CA SER A 87 -0.39 8.93 -10.43
C SER A 87 0.69 10.01 -10.37
N SER A 88 0.39 11.18 -9.80
CA SER A 88 1.36 12.26 -9.58
C SER A 88 2.48 11.82 -8.65
N ALA A 89 2.12 11.16 -7.55
CA ALA A 89 3.07 10.73 -6.54
C ALA A 89 4.12 9.72 -7.06
N GLY A 90 3.71 8.82 -7.96
CA GLY A 90 4.65 7.91 -8.63
C GLY A 90 5.61 8.63 -9.60
N LYS A 91 5.15 9.70 -10.27
CA LYS A 91 6.00 10.52 -11.14
C LYS A 91 7.00 11.36 -10.35
N ASN A 92 6.61 11.87 -9.18
CA ASN A 92 7.52 12.60 -8.30
C ASN A 92 8.66 11.68 -7.83
N VAL A 93 8.32 10.46 -7.38
CA VAL A 93 9.30 9.43 -7.02
C VAL A 93 10.24 9.10 -8.18
N ARG A 94 9.70 8.99 -9.40
CA ARG A 94 10.52 8.75 -10.59
C ARG A 94 11.58 9.85 -10.76
N ALA A 95 11.19 11.12 -10.64
CA ALA A 95 12.13 12.23 -10.82
C ALA A 95 13.29 12.17 -9.80
N LEU A 96 12.98 11.85 -8.54
CA LEU A 96 13.98 11.70 -7.48
C LEU A 96 14.97 10.57 -7.79
N LEU A 97 14.44 9.39 -8.13
CA LEU A 97 15.27 8.22 -8.40
C LEU A 97 16.05 8.33 -9.72
N GLU A 98 15.50 9.03 -10.72
CA GLU A 98 16.21 9.33 -11.96
C GLU A 98 17.39 10.27 -11.71
N ALA A 99 17.21 11.30 -10.89
CA ALA A 99 18.29 12.22 -10.52
C ALA A 99 19.42 11.50 -9.75
N ASP A 100 19.08 10.61 -8.81
CA ASP A 100 20.05 9.94 -7.95
C ASP A 100 20.75 8.74 -8.59
N PHE A 101 20.01 7.93 -9.35
CA PHE A 101 20.51 6.65 -9.87
C PHE A 101 20.68 6.66 -11.39
N GLY A 102 20.24 7.71 -12.09
CA GLY A 102 20.22 7.74 -13.56
C GLY A 102 19.29 6.68 -14.17
N ARG A 103 18.25 6.27 -13.44
CA ARG A 103 17.32 5.20 -13.84
C ARG A 103 15.88 5.70 -13.91
N PHE A 104 15.27 5.55 -15.08
CA PHE A 104 13.86 5.85 -15.29
C PHE A 104 12.98 4.67 -14.85
N ILE A 105 12.15 4.87 -13.83
CA ILE A 105 11.17 3.86 -13.40
C ILE A 105 9.83 4.01 -14.12
N ALA A 106 9.29 2.90 -14.64
CA ALA A 106 7.99 2.90 -15.32
C ALA A 106 6.95 2.03 -14.62
N SER A 107 7.38 1.03 -13.84
CA SER A 107 6.47 0.03 -13.29
C SER A 107 5.82 0.50 -11.99
N LYS A 108 4.55 0.11 -11.78
CA LYS A 108 3.88 0.16 -10.48
C LYS A 108 4.03 -1.18 -9.74
N PHE A 109 3.58 -1.21 -8.51
CA PHE A 109 3.44 -2.44 -7.72
C PHE A 109 1.97 -2.83 -7.60
N LYS A 110 1.72 -4.13 -7.44
CA LYS A 110 0.38 -4.69 -7.20
C LYS A 110 -0.07 -4.27 -5.81
N HIS A 111 -1.36 -4.03 -5.66
CA HIS A 111 -1.98 -3.69 -4.38
C HIS A 111 -2.12 -4.95 -3.51
N VAL A 112 -1.04 -5.26 -2.79
CA VAL A 112 -0.86 -6.44 -1.94
C VAL A 112 -0.15 -6.00 -0.66
N PRO A 113 -0.03 -6.85 0.38
CA PRO A 113 0.81 -6.53 1.52
C PRO A 113 2.24 -6.19 1.08
N HIS A 114 2.67 -4.98 1.40
CA HIS A 114 3.92 -4.42 0.93
C HIS A 114 5.04 -4.68 1.95
N PRO A 115 6.01 -5.54 1.63
CA PRO A 115 7.17 -5.72 2.50
C PRO A 115 8.03 -4.47 2.57
N GLN A 116 8.47 -4.13 3.77
CA GLN A 116 9.36 -3.01 4.04
C GLN A 116 10.55 -3.47 4.88
N ILE A 117 11.65 -2.73 4.76
CA ILE A 117 12.80 -2.78 5.65
C ILE A 117 12.88 -1.43 6.35
N ARG A 118 12.94 -1.43 7.68
CA ARG A 118 12.97 -0.22 8.51
C ARG A 118 14.15 0.69 8.17
N ALA A 119 15.35 0.14 8.07
CA ALA A 119 16.55 0.89 7.71
C ALA A 119 16.44 1.58 6.33
N VAL A 120 15.71 0.97 5.38
CA VAL A 120 15.44 1.63 4.09
C VAL A 120 14.54 2.85 4.27
N ALA A 121 13.51 2.77 5.11
CA ALA A 121 12.64 3.92 5.38
C ALA A 121 13.41 5.07 6.08
N GLU A 122 14.29 4.73 7.03
CA GLU A 122 15.15 5.70 7.72
C GLU A 122 16.12 6.39 6.75
N GLU A 123 16.76 5.64 5.84
CA GLU A 123 17.62 6.21 4.79
C GLU A 123 16.84 7.13 3.84
N LEU A 124 15.61 6.78 3.49
CA LEU A 124 14.77 7.60 2.60
C LEU A 124 14.35 8.91 3.25
N GLU A 125 14.03 8.87 4.55
CA GLU A 125 13.70 10.05 5.32
C GLU A 125 14.88 11.03 5.40
N GLU A 126 16.10 10.53 5.55
CA GLU A 126 17.31 11.36 5.52
C GLU A 126 17.62 11.89 4.11
N ARG A 127 17.58 11.00 3.10
CA ARG A 127 17.99 11.32 1.73
C ARG A 127 17.02 12.25 1.01
N TYR A 128 15.72 12.06 1.21
CA TYR A 128 14.64 12.82 0.56
C TYR A 128 13.87 13.66 1.60
N ALA A 129 14.61 14.24 2.55
CA ALA A 129 14.02 14.89 3.72
C ALA A 129 13.09 16.05 3.36
N GLU A 130 13.35 16.76 2.26
CA GLU A 130 12.49 17.85 1.80
C GLU A 130 11.13 17.32 1.31
N GLU A 131 11.16 16.32 0.42
CA GLU A 131 9.97 15.72 -0.18
C GLU A 131 9.14 14.94 0.84
N VAL A 132 9.82 14.27 1.77
CA VAL A 132 9.19 13.59 2.90
C VAL A 132 8.50 14.61 3.80
N ARG A 133 9.17 15.69 4.23
CA ARG A 133 8.55 16.75 5.05
C ARG A 133 7.34 17.37 4.36
N ALA A 134 7.46 17.72 3.09
CA ALA A 134 6.36 18.30 2.31
C ALA A 134 5.16 17.35 2.22
N THR A 135 5.41 16.07 1.99
CA THR A 135 4.37 15.03 1.94
C THR A 135 3.72 14.84 3.31
N THR A 136 4.51 14.76 4.38
CA THR A 136 4.00 14.50 5.73
C THR A 136 3.22 15.69 6.30
N ALA A 137 3.53 16.92 5.87
CA ALA A 137 2.76 18.11 6.23
C ALA A 137 1.46 18.28 5.43
N SER A 138 1.24 17.46 4.39
CA SER A 138 0.05 17.57 3.53
C SER A 138 -1.17 16.92 4.16
N ARG A 139 -2.15 17.73 4.61
CA ARG A 139 -3.38 17.25 5.26
C ARG A 139 -4.19 16.28 4.40
N PHE A 140 -4.26 16.54 3.10
CA PHE A 140 -4.87 15.66 2.11
C PHE A 140 -3.85 15.37 1.01
N ARG A 141 -4.10 14.33 0.21
CA ARG A 141 -3.24 14.00 -0.93
C ARG A 141 -3.13 15.19 -1.87
N ALA A 142 -1.90 15.55 -2.22
CA ALA A 142 -1.59 16.64 -3.12
C ALA A 142 -0.71 16.18 -4.31
N PRO A 143 -0.73 16.87 -5.46
CA PRO A 143 0.02 16.45 -6.64
C PRO A 143 1.54 16.43 -6.48
N ASP A 144 2.08 17.16 -5.50
CA ASP A 144 3.51 17.24 -5.17
C ASP A 144 3.95 16.20 -4.13
N ASN A 145 3.01 15.45 -3.54
CA ASN A 145 3.34 14.40 -2.58
C ASN A 145 4.10 13.24 -3.24
N ILE A 146 4.87 12.49 -2.46
CA ILE A 146 5.55 11.28 -2.90
C ILE A 146 4.83 10.02 -2.39
N ASN A 147 4.85 8.97 -3.20
CA ASN A 147 4.37 7.66 -2.75
C ASN A 147 5.53 6.96 -2.04
N PHE A 148 5.62 7.17 -0.71
CA PHE A 148 6.74 6.74 0.12
C PHE A 148 6.84 5.21 0.24
N ALA A 149 5.81 4.57 0.82
CA ALA A 149 5.89 3.16 1.21
C ALA A 149 5.90 2.18 0.03
N THR A 150 5.25 2.52 -1.09
CA THR A 150 5.13 1.57 -2.22
C THR A 150 6.02 1.95 -3.40
N ALA A 151 6.03 3.20 -3.87
CA ALA A 151 6.82 3.55 -5.04
C ALA A 151 8.28 3.81 -4.67
N LEU A 152 8.55 4.69 -3.69
CA LEU A 152 9.89 5.11 -3.34
C LEU A 152 10.66 4.00 -2.64
N HIS A 153 10.09 3.41 -1.58
CA HIS A 153 10.74 2.34 -0.82
C HIS A 153 11.13 1.15 -1.68
N HIS A 154 10.19 0.60 -2.45
CA HIS A 154 10.44 -0.60 -3.25
C HIS A 154 11.50 -0.37 -4.33
N HIS A 155 11.43 0.74 -5.06
CA HIS A 155 12.42 1.01 -6.10
C HIS A 155 13.80 1.34 -5.51
N TYR A 156 13.86 2.09 -4.42
CA TYR A 156 15.13 2.37 -3.75
C TYR A 156 15.75 1.08 -3.18
N ALA A 157 14.95 0.22 -2.55
CA ALA A 157 15.40 -1.10 -2.09
C ALA A 157 15.90 -1.97 -3.25
N LEU A 158 15.25 -1.91 -4.42
CA LEU A 158 15.72 -2.60 -5.62
C LEU A 158 17.06 -2.04 -6.10
N PHE A 159 17.19 -0.72 -6.22
CA PHE A 159 18.41 -0.06 -6.73
C PHE A 159 19.62 -0.21 -5.81
N THR A 160 19.37 -0.49 -4.53
CA THR A 160 20.40 -0.71 -3.51
C THR A 160 20.60 -2.19 -3.17
N GLY A 161 20.06 -3.12 -3.98
CA GLY A 161 20.31 -4.56 -3.84
C GLY A 161 19.60 -5.25 -2.67
N ARG A 162 18.61 -4.59 -2.06
CA ARG A 162 17.84 -5.09 -0.91
C ARG A 162 16.49 -5.68 -1.30
N ALA A 163 16.15 -5.63 -2.59
CA ALA A 163 14.91 -6.17 -3.12
C ALA A 163 15.13 -6.78 -4.51
N VAL A 164 14.31 -7.78 -4.85
CA VAL A 164 14.24 -8.40 -6.19
C VAL A 164 12.78 -8.64 -6.58
N PRO A 165 12.45 -8.73 -7.88
CA PRO A 165 11.09 -9.08 -8.31
C PRO A 165 10.60 -10.41 -7.70
N GLY A 166 9.36 -10.42 -7.23
CA GLY A 166 8.67 -11.58 -6.70
C GLY A 166 7.34 -11.84 -7.42
N ALA A 167 6.91 -13.10 -7.41
CA ALA A 167 5.61 -13.48 -7.95
C ALA A 167 4.53 -13.46 -6.86
N PHE A 168 3.46 -12.71 -7.12
CA PHE A 168 2.28 -12.57 -6.27
C PHE A 168 1.02 -12.68 -7.12
N ARG A 169 0.10 -13.55 -6.71
CA ARG A 169 -1.22 -13.73 -7.32
C ARG A 169 -2.24 -12.85 -6.59
N LEU A 170 -2.53 -11.70 -7.19
CA LEU A 170 -3.53 -10.75 -6.71
C LEU A 170 -4.85 -10.91 -7.48
N ARG A 171 -5.97 -10.78 -6.78
CA ARG A 171 -7.26 -10.38 -7.37
C ARG A 171 -7.65 -9.00 -6.87
N TYR A 172 -7.67 -8.02 -7.76
CA TYR A 172 -8.20 -6.69 -7.48
C TYR A 172 -9.65 -6.63 -7.97
N ILE A 173 -10.58 -6.36 -7.07
CA ILE A 173 -12.01 -6.26 -7.36
C ILE A 173 -12.46 -4.86 -6.97
N ASP A 174 -12.96 -4.12 -7.96
CA ASP A 174 -13.77 -2.94 -7.72
C ASP A 174 -15.17 -3.41 -7.33
N VAL A 175 -15.60 -3.10 -6.10
CA VAL A 175 -16.87 -3.60 -5.54
C VAL A 175 -18.09 -2.86 -6.08
N THR A 176 -17.89 -1.70 -6.70
CA THR A 176 -18.98 -0.90 -7.28
C THR A 176 -19.30 -1.36 -8.70
N ALA A 177 -18.33 -1.98 -9.38
CA ALA A 177 -18.44 -2.45 -10.76
C ALA A 177 -19.62 -3.43 -10.95
N PRO A 178 -20.32 -3.39 -12.09
CA PRO A 178 -21.41 -4.34 -12.39
C PRO A 178 -20.97 -5.82 -12.35
N THR A 179 -19.70 -6.09 -12.64
CA THR A 179 -19.12 -7.44 -12.63
C THR A 179 -18.68 -7.89 -11.24
N ALA A 180 -18.78 -7.06 -10.20
CA ALA A 180 -18.32 -7.39 -8.86
C ALA A 180 -18.89 -8.72 -8.31
N PRO A 181 -20.21 -9.03 -8.44
CA PRO A 181 -20.76 -10.29 -7.93
C PRO A 181 -20.12 -11.52 -8.55
N GLU A 182 -19.93 -11.53 -9.88
CA GLU A 182 -19.30 -12.63 -10.60
C GLU A 182 -17.84 -12.80 -10.18
N ARG A 183 -17.09 -11.69 -10.09
CA ARG A 183 -15.68 -11.70 -9.71
C ARG A 183 -15.45 -12.13 -8.25
N LEU A 184 -16.38 -11.80 -7.36
CA LEU A 184 -16.37 -12.27 -5.97
C LEU A 184 -16.63 -13.79 -5.92
N ALA A 185 -17.61 -14.30 -6.67
CA ALA A 185 -17.87 -15.73 -6.75
C ALA A 185 -16.67 -16.52 -7.33
N GLU A 186 -15.99 -15.98 -8.35
CA GLU A 186 -14.74 -16.55 -8.87
C GLU A 186 -13.63 -16.61 -7.82
N LEU A 187 -13.45 -15.52 -7.05
CA LEU A 187 -12.47 -15.46 -5.96
C LEU A 187 -12.83 -16.42 -4.81
N GLU A 188 -14.12 -16.58 -4.50
CA GLU A 188 -14.60 -17.55 -3.53
C GLU A 188 -14.25 -18.98 -3.95
N ALA A 189 -14.21 -19.29 -5.25
CA ALA A 189 -13.83 -20.60 -5.78
C ALA A 189 -12.30 -20.76 -5.89
N ASP A 190 -11.57 -19.72 -6.31
CA ASP A 190 -10.13 -19.77 -6.59
C ASP A 190 -9.27 -19.72 -5.32
N ARG A 191 -8.82 -20.91 -4.87
CA ARG A 191 -7.89 -21.06 -3.74
C ARG A 191 -6.43 -20.72 -4.08
N SER A 192 -6.13 -20.46 -5.35
CA SER A 192 -4.77 -20.28 -5.83
C SER A 192 -4.26 -18.84 -5.71
N VAL A 193 -5.13 -17.91 -5.33
CA VAL A 193 -4.85 -16.50 -5.09
C VAL A 193 -4.10 -16.32 -3.77
N ASP A 194 -3.13 -15.41 -3.75
CA ASP A 194 -2.31 -15.12 -2.56
C ASP A 194 -3.04 -14.11 -1.68
N THR A 195 -3.45 -13.01 -2.30
CA THR A 195 -4.11 -11.88 -1.68
C THR A 195 -5.16 -11.31 -2.62
N PHE A 196 -6.15 -10.64 -2.06
CA PHE A 196 -7.15 -9.92 -2.84
C PHE A 196 -7.40 -8.54 -2.26
N CYS A 197 -7.90 -7.65 -3.11
CA CYS A 197 -8.29 -6.30 -2.75
C CYS A 197 -9.76 -6.10 -3.10
N LEU A 198 -10.52 -5.53 -2.17
CA LEU A 198 -11.90 -5.08 -2.37
C LEU A 198 -11.92 -3.55 -2.32
N ASN A 199 -11.71 -2.90 -3.46
CA ASN A 199 -11.61 -1.45 -3.51
C ASN A 199 -12.96 -0.83 -3.86
N ASP A 200 -13.34 0.21 -3.12
CA ASP A 200 -14.46 1.06 -3.43
C ASP A 200 -14.01 2.24 -4.31
N VAL A 201 -14.48 2.29 -5.56
CA VAL A 201 -14.10 3.35 -6.51
C VAL A 201 -15.13 4.48 -6.56
N ASP A 202 -16.42 4.16 -6.42
CA ASP A 202 -17.51 5.08 -6.78
C ASP A 202 -18.84 4.70 -6.09
N THR A 203 -18.79 4.36 -4.79
CA THR A 203 -20.01 4.18 -4.02
C THR A 203 -20.72 5.53 -3.84
N ASN A 204 -22.03 5.52 -4.07
CA ASN A 204 -22.92 6.67 -3.94
C ASN A 204 -24.21 6.24 -3.21
N GLU A 205 -25.09 7.20 -2.92
CA GLU A 205 -26.33 6.94 -2.18
C GLU A 205 -27.22 5.87 -2.84
N GLU A 206 -27.19 5.76 -4.17
CA GLU A 206 -28.05 4.82 -4.92
C GLU A 206 -27.54 3.38 -4.83
N ASN A 207 -26.23 3.17 -4.73
CA ASN A 207 -25.63 1.84 -4.75
C ASN A 207 -25.06 1.39 -3.39
N ALA A 208 -24.97 2.27 -2.38
CA ALA A 208 -24.33 1.99 -1.10
C ALA A 208 -24.89 0.74 -0.39
N ALA A 209 -26.21 0.63 -0.28
CA ALA A 209 -26.84 -0.52 0.36
C ALA A 209 -26.56 -1.85 -0.37
N ARG A 210 -26.49 -1.80 -1.71
CA ARG A 210 -26.15 -2.97 -2.54
C ARG A 210 -24.69 -3.37 -2.34
N VAL A 211 -23.78 -2.40 -2.35
CA VAL A 211 -22.33 -2.63 -2.18
C VAL A 211 -22.05 -3.18 -0.77
N ASP A 212 -22.62 -2.58 0.29
CA ASP A 212 -22.48 -3.09 1.67
C ASP A 212 -22.95 -4.54 1.78
N ALA A 213 -24.17 -4.84 1.30
CA ALA A 213 -24.71 -6.19 1.37
C ALA A 213 -23.86 -7.22 0.60
N LEU A 214 -23.34 -6.83 -0.57
CA LEU A 214 -22.48 -7.68 -1.39
C LEU A 214 -21.14 -7.98 -0.68
N VAL A 215 -20.46 -6.94 -0.20
CA VAL A 215 -19.16 -7.07 0.48
C VAL A 215 -19.31 -7.82 1.80
N ARG A 216 -20.30 -7.45 2.62
CA ARG A 216 -20.60 -8.11 3.89
C ARG A 216 -20.85 -9.60 3.68
N GLY A 217 -21.76 -9.96 2.77
CA GLY A 217 -22.08 -11.35 2.50
C GLY A 217 -20.86 -12.15 2.00
N PHE A 218 -20.01 -11.56 1.16
CA PHE A 218 -18.77 -12.18 0.72
C PHE A 218 -17.79 -12.40 1.89
N LEU A 219 -17.57 -11.39 2.73
CA LEU A 219 -16.65 -11.47 3.86
C LEU A 219 -17.12 -12.47 4.92
N GLU A 220 -18.43 -12.54 5.22
CA GLU A 220 -19.01 -13.53 6.14
C GLU A 220 -18.81 -14.97 5.65
N ARG A 221 -18.85 -15.20 4.32
CA ARG A 221 -18.56 -16.53 3.74
C ARG A 221 -17.07 -16.85 3.74
N MET A 222 -16.23 -15.86 3.49
CA MET A 222 -14.78 -16.03 3.38
C MET A 222 -14.08 -16.14 4.74
N PHE A 223 -14.56 -15.40 5.73
CA PHE A 223 -14.04 -15.31 7.10
C PHE A 223 -15.19 -15.51 8.10
N PRO A 224 -15.78 -16.72 8.17
CA PRO A 224 -16.97 -16.98 8.98
C PRO A 224 -16.73 -16.99 10.49
N PHE A 225 -15.47 -16.95 10.91
CA PHE A 225 -15.09 -16.95 12.31
C PHE A 225 -14.43 -15.61 12.65
N PRO A 226 -14.99 -14.83 13.58
CA PRO A 226 -14.37 -13.60 14.00
C PRO A 226 -13.01 -13.90 14.65
N SER A 227 -12.04 -13.04 14.40
CA SER A 227 -10.77 -13.12 15.10
C SER A 227 -10.98 -12.85 16.60
N PRO A 228 -10.12 -13.39 17.49
CA PRO A 228 -10.19 -13.11 18.93
C PRO A 228 -10.04 -11.63 19.31
N TRP A 229 -9.73 -10.76 18.35
CA TRP A 229 -9.49 -9.33 18.54
C TRP A 229 -10.54 -8.45 17.85
N GLU A 230 -11.51 -9.04 17.16
CA GLU A 230 -12.66 -8.30 16.64
C GLU A 230 -13.56 -7.88 17.81
N GLN A 231 -13.81 -6.57 17.91
CA GLN A 231 -14.78 -6.02 18.87
C GLN A 231 -16.11 -5.84 18.15
N SER A 232 -17.18 -6.40 18.74
CA SER A 232 -18.57 -6.30 18.28
C SER A 232 -19.21 -4.96 18.61
#